data_AF-A0A529FA13-F1
#
_entry.id   AF-A0A529FA13-F1
#
_cell.length_a   1.000
_cell.length_b   1.000
_cell.length_c   1.000
_cell.angle_alpha   90.00
_cell.angle_beta   90.00
_cell.angle_gamma   90.00
#
_symmetry.space_group_name_H-M   'P 1'
#
loop_
_entity.id
_entity.type
_entity.pdbx_description
1 polymer ?
#
loop_
_entity_poly.entity_id
_entity_poly.type
_entity_poly.pdbx_seq_one_letter_code
_entity_poly.pdbx_strand_id
1 'polypeptide(L)' 'LKPGGIIVEGTAGNTGIGLTLVAKALGYRTVIVIPDTQSQEKKDTIKLLGAELIEVPAVPYKNPNNYVKLSGR' A
#
# COMPACT_ATOMS: atom_id res chain seq x y z
N LEU A 1 -4.43 11.86 -12.28
CA LEU A 1 -3.11 11.20 -12.23
C LEU A 1 -2.44 11.36 -13.59
N LYS A 2 -1.12 11.62 -13.63
CA LYS A 2 -0.38 11.62 -14.91
C LYS A 2 -0.22 10.18 -15.40
N PRO A 3 -0.36 9.88 -16.71
CA PRO A 3 -0.13 8.54 -17.24
C PRO A 3 1.21 7.95 -16.77
N GLY A 4 1.21 6.68 -16.36
CA GLY A 4 2.41 5.99 -15.84
C GLY A 4 2.86 6.44 -14.44
N GLY A 5 2.06 7.26 -13.75
CA GLY A 5 2.33 7.71 -12.39
C GLY A 5 2.37 6.58 -11.35
N ILE A 6 2.81 6.93 -10.15
CA ILE A 6 2.81 6.04 -8.98
C ILE A 6 1.64 6.45 -8.07
N ILE A 7 0.89 5.47 -7.59
CA ILE A 7 -0.11 5.64 -6.52
C ILE A 7 0.50 5.07 -5.24
N VAL A 8 0.54 5.88 -4.18
CA VAL A 8 1.02 5.49 -2.86
C VAL A 8 -0.15 5.48 -1.90
N GLU A 9 -0.34 4.39 -1.16
CA GLU A 9 -1.47 4.24 -0.23
C GLU A 9 -1.03 3.57 1.07
N GLY A 10 -1.44 4.16 2.20
CA GLY A 10 -1.26 3.59 3.53
C GLY A 10 -2.55 2.90 3.98
N THR A 11 -2.56 1.57 4.05
CA THR A 11 -3.78 0.79 4.30
C THR A 11 -3.52 -0.51 5.08
N ALA A 12 -4.55 -1.02 5.75
CA ALA A 12 -4.52 -2.32 6.43
C ALA A 12 -4.78 -3.52 5.50
N GLY A 13 -4.91 -3.30 4.18
CA GLY A 13 -4.84 -4.38 3.19
C GLY A 13 -5.83 -4.27 2.03
N ASN A 14 -7.14 -4.39 2.29
CA ASN A 14 -8.14 -4.58 1.22
C ASN A 14 -8.19 -3.42 0.22
N THR A 15 -8.09 -2.17 0.69
CA THR A 15 -7.96 -1.00 -0.19
C THR A 15 -6.71 -1.13 -1.05
N GLY A 16 -5.59 -1.58 -0.48
CA GLY A 16 -4.34 -1.79 -1.20
C GLY A 16 -4.46 -2.87 -2.28
N ILE A 17 -5.16 -3.96 -2.00
CA ILE A 17 -5.45 -5.02 -2.98
C ILE A 17 -6.25 -4.46 -4.16
N GLY A 18 -7.39 -3.81 -3.88
CA GLY A 18 -8.26 -3.26 -4.93
C GLY A 18 -7.55 -2.17 -5.75
N LEU A 19 -6.81 -1.29 -5.08
CA LEU A 19 -6.06 -0.21 -5.73
C LEU A 19 -4.94 -0.77 -6.60
N THR A 20 -4.19 -1.76 -6.14
CA THR A 20 -3.15 -2.43 -6.93
C THR A 20 -3.72 -3.05 -8.19
N LEU A 21 -4.85 -3.76 -8.06
CA LEU A 21 -5.53 -4.38 -9.20
C LEU A 21 -5.95 -3.36 -10.26
N VAL A 22 -6.65 -2.30 -9.85
CA VAL A 22 -7.15 -1.27 -10.78
C VAL A 22 -6.00 -0.44 -11.36
N ALA A 23 -5.03 -0.06 -10.53
CA ALA A 23 -3.88 0.72 -10.95
C ALA A 23 -3.07 -0.01 -12.03
N LYS A 24 -2.83 -1.31 -11.84
CA LYS A 24 -2.14 -2.14 -12.83
C LYS A 24 -2.90 -2.19 -14.16
N ALA A 25 -4.21 -2.39 -14.12
CA ALA A 25 -5.05 -2.39 -15.32
C ALA A 25 -5.01 -1.04 -16.07
N LEU A 26 -4.82 0.06 -15.36
CA LEU A 26 -4.73 1.41 -15.91
C LEU A 26 -3.29 1.88 -16.21
N GLY A 27 -2.29 1.01 -16.06
CA GLY A 27 -0.89 1.33 -16.35
C GLY A 27 -0.19 2.20 -15.30
N TYR A 28 -0.69 2.22 -14.06
CA TYR A 28 -0.04 2.88 -12.93
C TYR A 28 0.80 1.90 -12.10
N ARG A 29 1.88 2.42 -11.51
CA ARG A 29 2.64 1.72 -10.47
C ARG A 29 1.98 1.94 -9.11
N THR A 30 2.14 1.00 -8.19
CA THR A 30 1.58 1.10 -6.85
C THR A 30 2.61 0.80 -5.78
N VAL A 31 2.56 1.58 -4.71
CA VAL A 31 3.33 1.37 -3.48
C VAL A 31 2.34 1.31 -2.32
N ILE A 32 2.33 0.20 -1.59
CA ILE A 32 1.43 -0.01 -0.46
C ILE A 32 2.24 -0.01 0.83
N VAL A 33 1.93 0.93 1.73
CA VAL A 33 2.48 0.98 3.08
C VAL A 33 1.51 0.28 4.03
N ILE A 34 1.96 -0.80 4.68
CA ILE A 34 1.11 -1.67 5.49
C ILE A 34 1.74 -1.93 6.86
N PRO A 35 0.96 -2.03 7.95
CA PRO A 35 1.48 -2.53 9.22
C PRO A 35 2.04 -3.96 9.09
N ASP A 36 3.20 -4.21 9.68
CA ASP A 36 3.83 -5.52 9.76
C ASP A 36 2.95 -6.59 10.45
N THR A 37 2.01 -6.17 11.28
CA THR A 37 1.02 -7.04 11.95
C THR A 37 -0.11 -7.55 11.05
N GLN A 38 -0.23 -7.09 9.81
CA GLN A 38 -1.25 -7.60 8.89
C GLN A 38 -0.93 -9.02 8.41
N SER A 39 -1.99 -9.74 8.01
CA SER A 39 -1.87 -11.15 7.61
C SER A 39 -0.98 -11.33 6.39
N GLN A 40 -0.30 -12.48 6.33
CA GLN A 40 0.61 -12.79 5.23
C GLN A 40 -0.13 -12.90 3.90
N GLU A 41 -1.36 -13.44 3.90
CA GLU A 41 -2.19 -13.60 2.70
C GLU A 41 -2.47 -12.25 2.02
N LYS A 42 -2.71 -11.20 2.81
CA LYS A 42 -2.89 -9.84 2.28
C LYS A 42 -1.60 -9.32 1.64
N LYS A 43 -0.47 -9.47 2.34
CA LYS A 43 0.85 -9.02 1.86
C LYS A 43 1.22 -9.72 0.55
N ASP A 44 1.03 -11.03 0.50
CA ASP A 44 1.31 -11.86 -0.66
C ASP A 44 0.39 -11.49 -1.83
N THR A 45 -0.91 -11.28 -1.57
CA THR A 45 -1.86 -10.84 -2.60
C THR A 45 -1.43 -9.51 -3.22
N ILE A 46 -1.04 -8.52 -2.40
CA ILE A 46 -0.58 -7.21 -2.87
C ILE A 46 0.70 -7.35 -3.72
N LYS A 47 1.67 -8.13 -3.26
CA LYS A 47 2.92 -8.41 -4.00
C LYS A 47 2.66 -9.11 -5.33
N LEU A 48 1.80 -10.13 -5.34
CA LEU A 48 1.42 -10.88 -6.55
C LEU A 48 0.70 -10.01 -7.57
N LEU A 49 -0.12 -9.06 -7.10
CA LEU A 49 -0.76 -8.09 -7.97
C LEU A 49 0.24 -7.07 -8.56
N GLY A 50 1.46 -6.97 -8.02
CA GLY A 50 2.56 -6.20 -8.61
C GLY A 50 2.81 -4.84 -7.96
N ALA A 51 2.32 -4.64 -6.73
CA ALA A 51 2.69 -3.47 -5.93
C ALA A 51 4.04 -3.67 -5.24
N GLU A 52 4.75 -2.57 -5.03
CA GLU A 52 5.80 -2.48 -4.04
C GLU A 52 5.18 -2.46 -2.64
N LEU A 53 5.65 -3.31 -1.73
CA LEU A 53 5.11 -3.41 -0.37
C LEU A 53 6.13 -2.90 0.64
N ILE A 54 5.74 -1.89 1.41
CA ILE A 54 6.53 -1.31 2.51
C ILE A 54 5.85 -1.69 3.83
N GLU A 55 6.52 -2.53 4.61
CA GLU A 55 6.05 -2.94 5.93
C GLU A 55 6.59 -1.98 7.00
N VAL A 56 5.72 -1.54 7.91
CA VAL A 56 6.08 -0.61 9.01
C VAL A 56 5.50 -1.08 10.34
N PRO A 57 6.11 -0.75 11.49
CA PRO A 57 5.55 -1.09 12.79
C PRO A 57 4.14 -0.53 12.98
N ALA A 58 3.24 -1.35 13.56
CA ALA A 58 1.91 -0.89 13.95
C ALA A 58 2.00 0.14 15.10
N VAL A 59 1.72 1.40 14.79
CA VAL A 59 1.70 2.50 15.78
C VAL A 59 0.39 3.30 15.72
N PRO A 60 -0.07 3.89 16.84
CA PRO A 60 -1.26 4.74 16.86
C PRO A 60 -1.17 5.90 15.88
N TYR A 61 -2.31 6.36 15.35
CA TYR A 61 -2.36 7.44 14.35
C TYR A 61 -1.66 8.74 14.79
N LYS A 62 -1.64 9.06 16.09
CA LYS A 62 -0.90 10.23 16.63
C LYS A 62 0.61 10.16 16.35
N ASN A 63 1.17 8.96 16.26
CA ASN A 63 2.59 8.78 15.98
C ASN A 63 2.89 9.18 14.52
N PRO A 64 3.91 10.02 14.26
CA PRO A 64 4.28 10.42 12.90
C PRO A 64 4.68 9.25 11.99
N ASN A 65 5.07 8.11 12.55
CA ASN A 65 5.44 6.90 11.82
C ASN A 65 4.25 5.94 11.57
N ASN A 66 3.02 6.39 11.77
CA ASN A 66 1.85 5.62 11.36
C ASN A 66 1.83 5.43 9.84
N TYR A 67 1.47 4.23 9.37
CA TYR A 67 1.46 3.84 7.95
C TYR A 67 0.70 4.81 7.03
N VAL A 68 -0.43 5.39 7.48
CA VAL A 68 -1.20 6.40 6.71
C VAL A 68 -0.42 7.71 6.56
N LYS A 69 0.34 8.09 7.59
CA LYS A 69 1.15 9.33 7.57
C LYS A 69 2.44 9.13 6.79
N LEU A 70 3.03 7.94 6.86
CA LEU A 70 4.24 7.60 6.11
C LEU A 70 3.98 7.55 4.61
N SER A 71 2.82 7.05 4.17
CA SER A 71 2.45 6.98 2.75
C SER A 71 2.24 8.35 2.09
N GLY A 72 2.05 9.43 2.87
CA GLY A 72 1.82 10.78 2.37
C GLY A 72 3.10 11.62 2.18
N ARG A 73 4.28 11.02 2.33
CA ARG A 73 5.60 11.68 2.21
C ARG A 73 6.24 11.36 0.86
#